data_AF-A0A2D8CEE7-F1
#
_entry.id   AF-A0A2D8CEE7-F1
#
_cell.length_a   1.000
_cell.length_b   1.000
_cell.length_c   1.000
_cell.angle_alpha   90.00
_cell.angle_beta   90.00
_cell.angle_gamma   90.00
#
_symmetry.space_group_name_H-M   'P 1'
#
loop_
_entity.id
_entity.type
_entity.pdbx_description
1 polymer ?
#
loop_
_entity_poly.entity_id
_entity_poly.type
_entity_poly.pdbx_seq_one_letter_code
_entity_poly.pdbx_strand_id
1 'polypeptide(L)'
;MNPLHNIIIQLNDSSQIILNEIDCPEPSIEAIRTKLNQREDLVKKMGIITESNPKESMSEEDRISLKFLFNTFIELNDNIQNKLQNVLDNHKEILGTAVKQRKVEKSYRVLKNPDISYF
;
A
#
# COMPACT_ATOMS: atom_id res chain seq x y z
N MET A 1 27.75 -8.58 -10.84
CA MET A 1 26.60 -8.16 -10.03
C MET A 1 25.55 -9.26 -10.11
N ASN A 2 25.18 -9.86 -8.98
CA ASN A 2 24.25 -10.99 -8.94
C ASN A 2 22.84 -10.57 -9.40
N PRO A 3 22.14 -11.33 -10.27
CA PRO A 3 20.81 -10.98 -10.79
C PRO A 3 19.75 -10.72 -9.71
N LEU A 4 19.92 -11.28 -8.50
CA LEU A 4 19.06 -10.98 -7.35
C LEU A 4 19.13 -9.53 -6.90
N HIS A 5 20.29 -8.87 -7.03
CA HIS A 5 20.40 -7.44 -6.68
C HIS A 5 19.44 -6.60 -7.51
N ASN A 6 19.41 -6.85 -8.83
CA ASN A 6 18.57 -6.09 -9.74
C ASN A 6 17.08 -6.27 -9.44
N ILE A 7 16.66 -7.47 -8.99
CA ILE A 7 15.28 -7.71 -8.58
C ILE A 7 14.95 -6.96 -7.30
N ILE A 8 15.81 -7.03 -6.28
CA ILE A 8 15.51 -6.38 -5.00
C ILE A 8 15.55 -4.85 -5.14
N ILE A 9 16.45 -4.31 -5.97
CA ILE A 9 16.44 -2.88 -6.30
C ILE A 9 15.11 -2.48 -6.94
N GLN A 10 14.62 -3.24 -7.94
CA GLN A 10 13.32 -2.96 -8.55
C GLN A 10 12.15 -3.09 -7.55
N LEU A 11 12.23 -4.03 -6.61
CA LEU A 11 11.25 -4.16 -5.53
C LEU A 11 11.27 -2.93 -4.63
N ASN A 12 12.45 -2.43 -4.24
CA ASN A 12 12.61 -1.23 -3.42
C ASN A 12 12.11 0.02 -4.15
N ASP A 13 12.46 0.19 -5.42
CA ASP A 13 11.99 1.30 -6.25
C ASP A 13 10.47 1.28 -6.37
N SER A 14 9.88 0.11 -6.61
CA SER A 14 8.44 -0.04 -6.66
C SER A 14 7.77 0.26 -5.32
N SER A 15 8.38 -0.14 -4.20
CA SER A 15 7.88 0.18 -2.86
C SER A 15 7.95 1.68 -2.57
N GLN A 16 9.02 2.35 -2.97
CA GLN A 16 9.16 3.80 -2.82
C GLN A 16 8.11 4.56 -3.64
N ILE A 17 7.83 4.11 -4.88
CA ILE A 17 6.76 4.69 -5.70
C ILE A 17 5.40 4.54 -5.01
N ILE A 18 5.11 3.38 -4.42
CA ILE A 18 3.86 3.17 -3.67
C ILE A 18 3.78 4.12 -2.49
N LEU A 19 4.85 4.27 -1.71
CA LEU A 19 4.89 5.21 -0.58
C LEU A 19 4.62 6.65 -1.02
N ASN A 20 5.28 7.09 -2.09
CA ASN A 20 5.11 8.44 -2.62
C ASN A 20 3.65 8.67 -3.09
N GLU A 21 3.04 7.67 -3.72
CA GLU A 21 1.65 7.73 -4.18
C GLU A 21 0.67 7.79 -3.00
N ILE A 22 0.92 7.04 -1.92
CA ILE A 22 0.10 7.08 -0.70
C ILE A 22 0.17 8.46 -0.03
N ASP A 23 1.31 9.13 -0.11
CA ASP A 23 1.53 10.45 0.48
C ASP A 23 0.97 11.60 -0.39
N CYS A 24 0.44 11.31 -1.58
CA CYS A 24 -0.25 12.29 -2.39
C CYS A 24 -1.59 12.72 -1.73
N PRO A 25 -2.01 14.00 -1.87
CA PRO A 25 -3.30 14.47 -1.35
C PRO A 25 -4.51 13.69 -1.88
N GLU A 26 -4.42 13.20 -3.12
CA GLU A 26 -5.42 12.38 -3.80
C GLU A 26 -4.74 11.12 -4.35
N PRO A 27 -4.53 10.08 -3.52
CA PRO A 27 -3.80 8.89 -3.92
C PRO A 27 -4.59 8.08 -4.96
N SER A 28 -3.94 7.67 -6.04
CA SER A 28 -4.53 6.80 -7.05
C SER A 28 -4.46 5.34 -6.62
N ILE A 29 -5.61 4.79 -6.23
CA ILE A 29 -5.75 3.36 -5.87
C ILE A 29 -5.30 2.45 -7.03
N GLU A 30 -5.59 2.84 -8.27
CA GLU A 30 -5.24 2.03 -9.45
C GLU A 30 -3.72 2.04 -9.71
N ALA A 31 -3.05 3.18 -9.47
CA ALA A 31 -1.59 3.26 -9.57
C ALA A 31 -0.92 2.39 -8.50
N ILE A 32 -1.40 2.45 -7.25
CA ILE A 32 -0.92 1.62 -6.14
C ILE A 32 -1.12 0.13 -6.48
N ARG A 33 -2.31 -0.25 -6.95
CA ARG A 33 -2.63 -1.62 -7.34
C ARG A 33 -1.72 -2.13 -8.45
N THR A 34 -1.51 -1.33 -9.49
CA THR A 34 -0.62 -1.67 -10.60
C THR A 34 0.79 -1.97 -10.10
N LYS A 35 1.30 -1.13 -9.17
CA LYS A 35 2.63 -1.33 -8.58
C LYS A 35 2.70 -2.57 -7.68
N LEU A 36 1.66 -2.86 -6.92
CA LEU A 36 1.59 -4.09 -6.11
C LEU A 36 1.61 -5.35 -6.99
N ASN A 37 0.88 -5.36 -8.11
CA ASN A 37 0.91 -6.47 -9.05
C ASN A 37 2.32 -6.65 -9.66
N GLN A 38 2.98 -5.54 -10.04
CA GLN A 38 4.37 -5.58 -10.53
C GLN A 38 5.33 -6.19 -9.48
N ARG A 39 5.14 -5.87 -8.19
CA ARG A 39 5.93 -6.46 -7.10
C ARG A 39 5.71 -7.96 -6.97
N GLU A 40 4.47 -8.43 -7.12
CA GLU A 40 4.16 -9.86 -7.09
C GLU A 40 4.90 -10.61 -8.21
N ASP A 41 4.93 -10.05 -9.42
CA ASP A 41 5.66 -10.61 -10.55
C ASP A 41 7.18 -10.64 -10.31
N LEU A 42 7.73 -9.59 -9.68
CA LEU A 42 9.15 -9.54 -9.30
C LEU A 42 9.49 -10.58 -8.23
N VAL A 43 8.63 -10.80 -7.24
CA VAL A 43 8.81 -11.84 -6.22
C VAL A 43 8.78 -13.24 -6.84
N LYS A 44 7.87 -13.50 -7.79
CA LYS A 44 7.84 -14.77 -8.55
C LYS A 44 9.15 -14.99 -9.31
N LYS A 45 9.64 -13.96 -10.00
CA LYS A 45 10.95 -14.00 -10.70
C LYS A 45 12.11 -14.24 -9.73
N MET A 46 12.06 -13.64 -8.54
CA MET A 46 13.08 -13.83 -7.50
C MET A 46 13.21 -15.31 -7.12
N GLY A 47 12.09 -16.00 -6.90
CA GLY A 47 12.06 -17.43 -6.56
C GLY A 47 12.79 -18.30 -7.59
N ILE A 48 12.53 -18.06 -8.87
CA ILE A 48 13.19 -18.78 -9.99
C ILE A 48 14.71 -18.51 -9.99
N ILE A 49 15.13 -17.27 -9.75
CA ILE A 49 16.56 -16.92 -9.74
C ILE A 49 17.28 -17.51 -8.53
N THR A 50 16.63 -17.55 -7.36
CA THR A 50 17.20 -18.15 -6.15
C THR A 50 17.46 -19.64 -6.29
N GLU A 51 16.61 -20.37 -7.02
CA GLU A 51 16.83 -21.79 -7.32
C GLU A 51 18.07 -22.02 -8.20
N SER A 52 18.35 -21.09 -9.11
CA SER A 52 19.47 -21.18 -10.05
C SER A 52 20.79 -20.58 -9.51
N ASN A 53 20.75 -19.87 -8.38
CA ASN A 53 21.88 -19.14 -7.80
C ASN A 53 21.98 -19.41 -6.29
N PRO A 54 22.45 -20.60 -5.89
CA PRO A 54 22.55 -20.99 -4.49
C PRO A 54 23.46 -20.02 -3.71
N LYS A 55 23.13 -19.83 -2.43
CA LYS A 55 23.84 -18.88 -1.56
C LYS A 55 25.34 -19.19 -1.47
N GLU A 56 25.73 -20.47 -1.51
CA GLU A 56 27.12 -20.90 -1.45
C GLU A 56 27.99 -20.32 -2.57
N SER A 57 27.40 -19.97 -3.73
CA SER A 57 28.14 -19.41 -4.87
C SER A 57 28.31 -17.88 -4.82
N MET A 58 27.79 -17.21 -3.79
CA MET A 58 27.89 -15.76 -3.64
C MET A 58 29.10 -15.35 -2.80
N SER A 59 29.78 -14.27 -3.21
CA SER A 59 30.81 -13.64 -2.40
C SER A 59 30.21 -13.06 -1.11
N GLU A 60 31.04 -12.86 -0.08
CA GLU A 60 30.58 -12.26 1.17
C GLU A 60 30.08 -10.82 0.96
N GLU A 61 30.75 -10.06 0.09
CA GLU A 61 30.32 -8.71 -0.30
C GLU A 61 28.92 -8.70 -0.94
N ASP A 62 28.66 -9.64 -1.86
CA ASP A 62 27.33 -9.79 -2.48
C ASP A 62 26.27 -10.15 -1.44
N ARG A 63 26.60 -11.00 -0.46
CA ARG A 63 25.67 -11.39 0.62
C ARG A 63 25.34 -10.23 1.54
N ILE A 64 26.33 -9.43 1.92
CA ILE A 64 26.14 -8.23 2.76
C ILE A 64 25.26 -7.22 2.01
N SER A 65 25.56 -6.96 0.75
CA SER A 65 24.80 -6.05 -0.12
C SER A 65 23.34 -6.50 -0.30
N LEU A 66 23.11 -7.79 -0.61
CA LEU A 66 21.77 -8.35 -0.72
C LEU A 66 21.00 -8.27 0.60
N LYS A 67 21.66 -8.53 1.72
CA LYS A 67 21.04 -8.42 3.05
C LYS A 67 20.59 -6.98 3.32
N PHE A 68 21.43 -6.00 3.00
CA PHE A 68 21.08 -4.58 3.12
C PHE A 68 19.85 -4.25 2.28
N LEU A 69 19.85 -4.62 0.98
CA LEU A 69 18.74 -4.38 0.08
C LEU A 69 17.43 -5.04 0.54
N PHE A 70 17.50 -6.27 1.07
CA PHE A 70 16.34 -6.98 1.63
C PHE A 70 15.81 -6.32 2.89
N ASN A 71 16.68 -5.85 3.79
CA ASN A 71 16.26 -5.13 4.97
C ASN A 71 15.53 -3.85 4.58
N THR A 72 16.05 -3.09 3.62
CA THR A 72 15.36 -1.92 3.06
C THR A 72 13.99 -2.28 2.49
N PHE A 73 13.89 -3.40 1.77
CA PHE A 73 12.60 -3.88 1.27
C PHE A 73 11.58 -4.10 2.39
N ILE A 74 11.99 -4.75 3.47
CA ILE A 74 11.15 -5.03 4.64
C ILE A 74 10.69 -3.72 5.28
N GLU A 75 11.62 -2.80 5.56
CA GLU A 75 11.31 -1.49 6.16
C GLU A 75 10.32 -0.69 5.31
N LEU A 76 10.52 -0.66 3.99
CA LEU A 76 9.58 0.01 3.08
C LEU A 76 8.20 -0.65 3.11
N ASN A 77 8.13 -1.98 3.22
CA ASN A 77 6.87 -2.70 3.24
C ASN A 77 6.08 -2.44 4.54
N ASP A 78 6.77 -2.40 5.68
CA ASP A 78 6.17 -2.05 6.96
C ASP A 78 5.62 -0.62 6.94
N ASN A 79 6.37 0.31 6.34
CA ASN A 79 5.92 1.70 6.16
C ASN A 79 4.67 1.79 5.26
N ILE A 80 4.62 1.03 4.17
CA ILE A 80 3.43 0.97 3.28
C ILE A 80 2.23 0.46 4.08
N GLN A 81 2.38 -0.65 4.81
CA GLN A 81 1.29 -1.23 5.58
C GLN A 81 0.75 -0.27 6.64
N ASN A 82 1.64 0.38 7.39
CA ASN A 82 1.27 1.35 8.42
C ASN A 82 0.54 2.55 7.81
N LYS A 83 1.03 3.11 6.69
CA LYS A 83 0.37 4.24 6.03
C LYS A 83 -0.98 3.88 5.44
N LEU A 84 -1.10 2.73 4.76
CA LEU A 84 -2.38 2.27 4.23
C LEU A 84 -3.41 2.05 5.34
N GLN A 85 -2.99 1.53 6.49
CA GLN A 85 -3.85 1.38 7.66
C GLN A 85 -4.36 2.73 8.17
N ASN A 86 -3.47 3.73 8.29
CA ASN A 86 -3.86 5.09 8.70
C ASN A 86 -4.83 5.74 7.71
N VAL A 87 -4.58 5.60 6.41
CA VAL A 87 -5.48 6.10 5.36
C VAL A 87 -6.85 5.43 5.45
N LEU A 88 -6.89 4.11 5.64
CA LEU A 88 -8.13 3.36 5.81
C LEU A 88 -8.93 3.85 7.03
N ASP A 89 -8.27 4.09 8.15
CA ASP A 89 -8.95 4.52 9.38
C ASP A 89 -9.48 5.95 9.26
N ASN A 90 -8.74 6.85 8.62
CA ASN A 90 -9.24 8.20 8.28
C ASN A 90 -10.49 8.13 7.38
N HIS A 91 -10.49 7.28 6.34
CA HIS A 91 -11.65 7.13 5.47
C HIS A 91 -12.88 6.56 6.20
N LYS A 92 -12.68 5.64 7.15
CA LYS A 92 -13.79 5.14 8.00
C LYS A 92 -14.38 6.25 8.86
N GLU A 93 -13.55 7.12 9.42
CA GLU A 93 -14.01 8.26 10.23
C GLU A 93 -14.81 9.27 9.39
N ILE A 94 -14.31 9.61 8.21
CA ILE A 94 -14.99 10.50 7.25
C ILE A 94 -16.36 9.90 6.87
N LEU A 95 -16.41 8.62 6.53
CA LEU A 95 -17.65 7.93 6.18
C LEU A 95 -18.63 7.92 7.38
N GLY A 96 -18.14 7.64 8.58
CA GLY A 96 -18.94 7.67 9.80
C GLY A 96 -19.56 9.05 10.05
N THR A 97 -18.80 10.11 9.82
CA THR A 97 -19.26 11.50 9.93
C THR A 97 -20.29 11.82 8.86
N ALA A 98 -20.05 11.47 7.60
CA ALA A 98 -20.99 11.68 6.50
C ALA A 98 -22.34 10.94 6.73
N VAL A 99 -22.29 9.72 7.24
CA VAL A 99 -23.50 8.96 7.60
C VAL A 99 -24.28 9.63 8.73
N LYS A 100 -23.59 10.12 9.77
CA LYS A 100 -24.23 10.89 10.86
C LYS A 100 -24.87 12.17 10.33
N GLN A 101 -24.15 12.93 9.51
CA GLN A 101 -24.65 14.15 8.90
C GLN A 101 -25.90 13.87 8.05
N ARG A 102 -25.87 12.84 7.20
CA ARG A 102 -27.03 12.44 6.39
C ARG A 102 -28.24 12.05 7.25
N LYS A 103 -28.03 11.37 8.39
CA LYS A 103 -29.10 11.06 9.35
C LYS A 103 -29.69 12.32 9.97
N VAL A 104 -28.85 13.26 10.41
CA VAL A 104 -29.28 14.55 10.98
C VAL A 104 -30.05 15.37 9.96
N GLU A 105 -29.54 15.51 8.74
CA GLU A 105 -30.23 16.21 7.65
C GLU A 105 -31.59 15.59 7.33
N LYS A 106 -31.69 14.25 7.34
CA LYS A 106 -32.97 13.55 7.16
C LYS A 106 -33.95 13.88 8.29
N SER A 107 -33.51 13.86 9.55
CA SER A 107 -34.34 14.23 10.70
C SER A 107 -34.81 15.69 10.62
N TYR A 108 -33.93 16.61 10.23
CA TYR A 108 -34.29 18.01 10.02
C TYR A 108 -35.30 18.21 8.88
N ARG A 109 -35.17 17.47 7.76
CA ARG A 109 -36.14 17.54 6.67
C ARG A 109 -37.53 17.07 7.12
N VAL A 110 -37.62 16.02 7.93
CA VAL A 110 -38.90 15.55 8.52
C VAL A 110 -39.50 16.59 9.46
N LEU A 111 -38.69 17.25 10.28
CA LEU A 111 -39.16 18.33 11.17
C LEU A 111 -39.59 19.60 10.42
N LYS A 112 -38.96 19.90 9.28
CA LYS A 112 -39.24 21.12 8.49
C LYS A 112 -40.47 20.97 7.59
N ASN A 113 -40.82 19.74 7.20
CA ASN A 113 -42.07 19.38 6.51
C ASN A 113 -42.82 18.33 7.34
N PRO A 114 -43.42 18.71 8.48
CA PRO A 114 -44.22 17.76 9.25
C PRO A 114 -45.39 17.29 8.38
N ASP A 115 -45.57 15.98 8.28
CA ASP A 115 -46.73 15.39 7.62
C ASP A 115 -47.95 15.62 8.53
N ILE A 116 -48.69 16.69 8.25
CA ILE A 116 -49.90 17.11 8.98
C ILE A 116 -51.15 16.36 8.54
N SER A 117 -51.02 15.27 7.76
CA SER A 117 -52.17 14.47 7.27
C SER A 117 -53.03 13.81 8.36
N TYR A 118 -52.66 13.96 9.64
CA TYR A 118 -53.40 13.47 10.81
C TYR A 118 -53.97 14.57 11.72
N PHE A 119 -54.00 15.85 11.28
CA PHE A 119 -54.73 16.93 11.95
C PHE A 119 -55.89 17.45 11.10
#